data_AF-A4HVG8-F1
#
_entry.id   AF-A4HVG8-F1
#
_cell.length_a   1.000
_cell.length_b   1.000
_cell.length_c   1.000
_cell.angle_alpha   90.00
_cell.angle_beta   90.00
_cell.angle_gamma   90.00
#
_symmetry.space_group_name_H-M   'P 1'
#
loop_
_entity.id
_entity.type
_entity.pdbx_description
1 polymer ?
#
loop_
_entity_poly.entity_id
_entity_poly.type
_entity_poly.pdbx_seq_one_letter_code
_entity_poly.pdbx_strand_id
1 'polypeptide(L)'
;MSAENCGNAIVRVSSNKRKFGYVDYTKHRLHEGYPEVVISALGTAIADAVSVVELLKNQGVVEVKKICTSRAQFDDVRSTTTDKIEVVVVKSPDFDAIYDQQQKDREIAKARAEADEADDE
;
A
#
# COMPACT_ATOMS: atom_id res chain seq x y z
N MET A 1 -12.39 13.27 -17.39
CA MET A 1 -12.69 13.80 -16.05
C MET A 1 -12.84 12.61 -15.14
N SER A 2 -11.78 12.26 -14.42
CA SER A 2 -11.79 11.11 -13.50
C SER A 2 -12.73 11.45 -12.36
N ALA A 3 -13.70 10.58 -12.09
CA ALA A 3 -14.55 10.72 -10.92
C ALA A 3 -13.63 10.62 -9.70
N GLU A 4 -13.46 11.72 -8.97
CA GLU A 4 -12.73 11.71 -7.72
C GLU A 4 -13.46 10.77 -6.76
N ASN A 5 -12.80 9.68 -6.38
CA ASN A 5 -13.38 8.74 -5.44
C ASN A 5 -13.48 9.44 -4.08
N CYS A 6 -14.69 9.87 -3.69
CA CYS A 6 -14.91 10.59 -2.44
C CYS A 6 -14.72 9.75 -1.17
N GLY A 7 -14.59 8.42 -1.28
CA GLY A 7 -14.33 7.53 -0.16
C GLY A 7 -12.84 7.29 0.08
N ASN A 8 -12.46 6.93 1.30
CA ASN A 8 -11.10 6.48 1.59
C ASN A 8 -10.92 5.04 1.09
N ALA A 9 -9.81 4.74 0.42
CA ALA A 9 -9.46 3.36 0.10
C ALA A 9 -8.87 2.67 1.34
N ILE A 10 -9.14 1.37 1.51
CA ILE A 10 -8.61 0.59 2.63
C ILE A 10 -7.69 -0.50 2.08
N VAL A 11 -6.47 -0.54 2.61
CA VAL A 11 -5.49 -1.61 2.38
C VAL A 11 -5.37 -2.42 3.66
N ARG A 12 -5.85 -3.67 3.62
CA ARG A 12 -5.75 -4.59 4.76
C ARG A 12 -4.51 -5.45 4.62
N VAL A 13 -3.51 -5.17 5.44
CA VAL A 13 -2.27 -5.93 5.52
C VAL A 13 -2.49 -7.16 6.40
N SER A 14 -2.14 -8.31 5.85
CA SER A 14 -2.09 -9.59 6.55
C SER A 14 -0.74 -10.27 6.30
N SER A 15 -0.37 -11.17 7.21
CA SER A 15 0.91 -11.89 7.23
C SER A 15 1.13 -12.82 6.04
N ASN A 16 0.08 -13.12 5.26
CA ASN A 16 0.13 -14.18 4.25
C ASN A 16 0.54 -13.70 2.86
N LYS A 17 0.76 -12.39 2.66
CA LYS A 17 1.17 -11.82 1.37
C LYS A 17 2.48 -11.05 1.48
N ARG A 18 3.16 -10.89 0.34
CA ARG A 18 4.42 -10.13 0.25
C ARG A 18 4.18 -8.64 0.52
N LYS A 19 5.06 -8.04 1.33
CA LYS A 19 4.99 -6.61 1.72
C LYS A 19 4.93 -5.66 0.52
N PHE A 20 5.75 -5.92 -0.49
CA PHE A 20 5.80 -5.11 -1.72
C PHE A 20 4.48 -5.06 -2.47
N GLY A 21 3.66 -6.11 -2.43
CA GLY A 21 2.33 -6.10 -3.04
C GLY A 21 1.40 -5.06 -2.40
N TYR A 22 1.49 -4.86 -1.08
CA TYR A 22 0.72 -3.82 -0.40
C TYR A 22 1.24 -2.41 -0.71
N VAL A 23 2.56 -2.25 -0.87
CA VAL A 23 3.19 -0.99 -1.29
C VAL A 23 2.67 -0.59 -2.67
N ASP A 24 2.77 -1.48 -3.66
CA ASP A 24 2.33 -1.21 -5.02
C ASP A 24 0.82 -0.96 -5.10
N TYR A 25 0.05 -1.76 -4.38
CA TYR A 25 -1.40 -1.57 -4.32
C TYR A 25 -1.79 -0.23 -3.69
N THR A 26 -1.12 0.19 -2.62
CA THR A 26 -1.36 1.49 -1.99
C THR A 26 -1.08 2.63 -2.96
N LYS A 27 0.05 2.59 -3.67
CA LYS A 27 0.37 3.58 -4.71
C LYS A 27 -0.71 3.60 -5.78
N HIS A 28 -1.14 2.43 -6.24
CA HIS A 28 -2.17 2.34 -7.27
C HIS A 28 -3.51 2.95 -6.81
N ARG A 29 -3.94 2.71 -5.57
CA ARG A 29 -5.14 3.38 -5.01
C ARG A 29 -4.99 4.90 -4.98
N LEU A 30 -3.83 5.43 -4.57
CA LEU A 30 -3.59 6.87 -4.60
C LEU A 30 -3.63 7.41 -6.04
N HIS A 31 -3.01 6.71 -6.98
CA HIS A 31 -3.02 7.08 -8.41
C HIS A 31 -4.43 7.08 -9.01
N GLU A 32 -5.30 6.15 -8.60
CA GLU A 32 -6.72 6.12 -9.02
C GLU A 32 -7.55 7.33 -8.54
N GLY A 33 -6.99 8.21 -7.72
CA GLY A 33 -7.64 9.45 -7.28
C GLY A 33 -8.33 9.34 -5.93
N TYR A 34 -8.07 8.29 -5.15
CA TYR A 34 -8.48 8.26 -3.74
C TYR A 34 -7.66 9.28 -2.95
N PRO A 35 -8.30 10.21 -2.21
CA PRO A 35 -7.58 11.28 -1.50
C PRO A 35 -6.74 10.73 -0.34
N GLU A 36 -7.23 9.67 0.30
CA GLU A 36 -6.57 9.01 1.42
C GLU A 36 -6.65 7.50 1.28
N VAL A 37 -5.60 6.83 1.75
CA VAL A 37 -5.56 5.38 1.90
C VAL A 37 -5.35 5.03 3.38
N VAL A 38 -6.19 4.14 3.91
CA VAL A 38 -6.06 3.59 5.26
C VAL A 38 -5.36 2.24 5.18
N ILE A 39 -4.12 2.17 5.64
CA ILE A 39 -3.37 0.92 5.80
C ILE A 39 -3.70 0.36 7.18
N SER A 40 -4.32 -0.82 7.23
CA SER A 40 -4.77 -1.45 8.47
C SER A 40 -4.19 -2.85 8.65
N ALA A 41 -3.91 -3.23 9.89
CA ALA A 41 -3.46 -4.58 10.24
C ALA A 41 -3.89 -4.99 11.65
N LEU A 42 -3.88 -6.30 11.89
CA LEU A 42 -4.25 -6.94 13.15
C LEU A 42 -3.09 -7.80 13.68
N GLY A 43 -2.87 -7.76 14.98
CA GLY A 43 -1.92 -8.62 15.69
C GLY A 43 -0.51 -8.58 15.11
N THR A 44 0.04 -9.74 14.76
CA THR A 44 1.41 -9.85 14.22
C THR A 44 1.61 -9.11 12.90
N ALA A 45 0.56 -8.91 12.10
CA ALA A 45 0.64 -8.17 10.83
C ALA A 45 0.85 -6.66 11.03
N ILE A 46 0.75 -6.14 12.26
CA ILE A 46 1.03 -4.73 12.58
C ILE A 46 2.46 -4.36 12.18
N ALA A 47 3.44 -5.24 12.46
CA ALA A 47 4.84 -5.00 12.09
C ALA A 47 5.00 -4.84 10.56
N ASP A 48 4.29 -5.66 9.79
CA ASP A 48 4.32 -5.59 8.33
C ASP A 48 3.64 -4.32 7.81
N ALA A 49 2.53 -3.89 8.41
CA ALA A 49 1.88 -2.63 8.05
C ALA A 49 2.79 -1.43 8.31
N VAL A 50 3.51 -1.41 9.43
CA VAL A 50 4.50 -0.38 9.73
C VAL A 50 5.62 -0.39 8.67
N SER A 51 6.18 -1.57 8.34
CA SER A 51 7.19 -1.67 7.29
C SER A 51 6.69 -1.19 5.92
N VAL A 52 5.43 -1.47 5.56
CA VAL A 52 4.83 -1.01 4.30
C VAL A 52 4.74 0.52 4.28
N VAL A 53 4.28 1.14 5.38
CA VAL A 53 4.23 2.60 5.50
C VAL A 53 5.63 3.21 5.41
N GLU A 54 6.61 2.63 6.10
CA GLU A 54 8.00 3.09 6.07
C GLU A 54 8.59 3.00 4.66
N LEU A 55 8.36 1.90 3.94
CA LEU A 55 8.79 1.75 2.54
C LEU A 55 8.21 2.85 1.65
N LEU A 56 6.91 3.15 1.79
CA LEU A 56 6.26 4.21 1.02
C LEU A 56 6.84 5.59 1.35
N LYS A 57 7.10 5.88 2.63
CA LYS A 57 7.74 7.14 3.05
C LYS A 57 9.17 7.27 2.53
N ASN A 58 9.96 6.19 2.61
CA ASN A 58 11.35 6.19 2.17
C ASN A 58 11.47 6.37 0.65
N GLN A 59 10.44 5.99 -0.10
CA GLN A 59 10.34 6.24 -1.54
C GLN A 59 9.83 7.65 -1.87
N GLY A 60 9.48 8.47 -0.87
CA GLY A 60 9.01 9.84 -1.06
C GLY A 60 7.61 9.95 -1.67
N VAL A 61 6.82 8.87 -1.71
CA VAL A 61 5.52 8.85 -2.38
C VAL A 61 4.35 9.22 -1.47
N VAL A 62 4.47 9.06 -0.15
CA VAL A 62 3.35 9.33 0.76
C VAL A 62 3.75 10.15 1.97
N GLU A 63 2.77 10.85 2.52
CA GLU A 63 2.82 11.47 3.83
C GLU A 63 1.84 10.78 4.78
N VAL A 64 2.21 10.66 6.05
CA VAL A 64 1.35 10.07 7.09
C VAL A 64 0.52 11.17 7.71
N LYS A 65 -0.80 11.09 7.52
CA LYS A 65 -1.76 12.04 8.08
C LYS A 65 -2.18 11.68 9.50
N LYS A 66 -2.38 10.40 9.79
CA LYS A 66 -2.89 9.93 11.08
C LYS A 66 -2.44 8.50 11.36
N ILE A 67 -2.13 8.21 12.63
CA ILE A 67 -1.85 6.86 13.13
C ILE A 67 -2.80 6.61 14.29
N CYS A 68 -3.53 5.51 14.24
CA CYS A 68 -4.38 5.05 15.34
C CYS A 68 -4.10 3.58 15.66
N THR A 69 -4.04 3.29 16.95
CA THR A 69 -4.07 1.93 17.47
C THR A 69 -5.34 1.73 18.28
N SER A 70 -5.90 0.54 18.20
CA SER A 70 -7.09 0.15 18.94
C SER A 70 -7.02 -1.33 19.26
N ARG A 71 -7.94 -1.80 20.09
CA ARG A 71 -8.08 -3.22 20.41
C ARG A 71 -9.40 -3.70 19.84
N ALA A 72 -9.35 -4.61 18.87
CA ALA A 72 -10.51 -5.22 18.26
C ALA A 72 -10.96 -6.42 19.08
N GLN A 73 -12.26 -6.54 19.31
CA GLN A 73 -12.89 -7.71 19.91
C GLN A 73 -13.79 -8.37 18.87
N PHE A 74 -13.70 -9.68 18.74
CA PHE A 74 -14.46 -10.45 17.76
C PHE A 74 -15.46 -11.33 18.51
N ASP A 75 -16.75 -11.21 18.18
CA ASP A 75 -17.84 -11.88 18.90
C ASP A 75 -17.73 -13.42 18.87
N ASP A 76 -17.18 -13.97 17.79
CA ASP A 76 -17.07 -15.43 17.57
C ASP A 76 -15.89 -16.10 18.26
N VAL A 77 -14.98 -15.34 18.87
CA VAL A 77 -13.81 -15.91 19.55
C VAL A 77 -13.88 -15.55 21.02
N ARG A 78 -14.32 -16.52 21.85
CA ARG A 78 -14.41 -16.35 23.31
C ARG A 78 -13.08 -15.79 23.82
N SER A 79 -13.09 -14.51 24.22
CA SER A 79 -12.07 -13.79 24.99
C SER A 79 -10.78 -13.31 24.31
N THR A 80 -10.60 -13.40 22.99
CA THR A 80 -9.36 -12.90 22.37
C THR A 80 -9.54 -11.51 21.76
N THR A 81 -9.12 -10.50 22.51
CA THR A 81 -8.86 -9.17 21.96
C THR A 81 -7.60 -9.19 21.10
N THR A 82 -7.66 -8.61 19.90
CA THR A 82 -6.50 -8.47 19.00
C THR A 82 -6.22 -6.99 18.78
N ASP A 83 -4.96 -6.58 18.95
CA ASP A 83 -4.56 -5.21 18.65
C ASP A 83 -4.69 -4.91 17.16
N LYS A 84 -5.09 -3.69 16.82
CA LYS A 84 -5.32 -3.19 15.47
C LYS A 84 -4.57 -1.89 15.28
N ILE A 85 -3.92 -1.72 14.13
CA ILE A 85 -3.37 -0.45 13.68
C ILE A 85 -4.12 0.04 12.44
N GLU A 86 -4.28 1.36 12.33
CA GLU A 86 -4.77 2.07 11.14
C GLU A 86 -3.87 3.29 10.91
N VAL A 87 -3.23 3.34 9.75
CA VAL A 87 -2.40 4.45 9.31
C VAL A 87 -3.04 5.08 8.08
N VAL A 88 -3.41 6.35 8.18
CA VAL A 88 -3.95 7.13 7.07
C VAL A 88 -2.79 7.80 6.36
N VAL A 89 -2.64 7.50 5.06
CA VAL A 89 -1.63 8.09 4.19
C VAL A 89 -2.28 8.86 3.05
N VAL A 90 -1.58 9.91 2.61
CA VAL A 90 -1.97 10.77 1.47
C VAL A 90 -0.82 10.86 0.48
N LYS A 91 -1.10 11.32 -0.74
CA LYS A 91 -0.06 11.61 -1.74
C LYS A 91 0.92 12.64 -1.18
N SER A 92 2.21 12.41 -1.38
CA SER A 92 3.22 13.47 -1.26
C SER A 92 3.13 14.43 -2.45
N PRO A 93 3.75 15.62 -2.37
CA PRO A 93 3.83 16.55 -3.50
C PRO A 93 4.47 15.95 -4.76
N ASP A 94 5.43 15.04 -4.57
CA ASP A 94 6.19 14.41 -5.66
C ASP A 94 5.60 13.07 -6.13
N PHE A 95 4.44 12.66 -5.59
CA PHE A 95 3.87 11.33 -5.82
C PHE A 95 3.71 11.01 -7.31
N ASP A 96 3.06 11.89 -8.08
CA ASP A 96 2.71 11.61 -9.47
C ASP A 96 3.98 11.45 -10.33
N ALA A 97 4.98 12.32 -10.12
CA ALA A 97 6.26 12.24 -10.82
C ALA A 97 7.01 10.93 -10.52
N ILE A 98 7.07 10.54 -9.24
CA ILE A 98 7.74 9.30 -8.83
C ILE A 98 6.98 8.07 -9.31
N TYR A 99 5.65 8.09 -9.25
CA TYR A 99 4.81 6.98 -9.70
C TYR A 99 4.96 6.74 -11.20
N ASP A 100 4.90 7.79 -12.01
CA ASP A 100 5.05 7.71 -13.46
C ASP A 100 6.44 7.21 -13.88
N GLN A 101 7.50 7.68 -13.19
CA GLN A 101 8.84 7.18 -13.44
C GLN A 101 8.94 5.67 -13.14
N GLN A 102 8.37 5.23 -12.01
CA GLN A 102 8.36 3.81 -11.64
C GLN A 102 7.54 2.94 -12.60
N GLN A 103 6.49 3.47 -13.24
CA GLN A 103 5.77 2.72 -14.28
C GLN A 103 6.63 2.54 -15.53
N LYS A 104 7.30 3.60 -15.98
CA LYS A 104 8.22 3.52 -17.14
C LYS A 104 9.34 2.52 -16.88
N ASP A 105 9.96 2.58 -15.70
CA ASP A 105 11.04 1.66 -15.33
C ASP A 105 10.55 0.19 -15.31
N ARG A 106 9.31 -0.05 -14.85
CA ARG A 106 8.69 -1.37 -14.87
C ARG A 106 8.41 -1.86 -16.29
N GLU A 107 7.90 -1.01 -17.17
CA GLU A 107 7.64 -1.35 -18.57
C GLU A 107 8.95 -1.67 -19.30
N ILE A 108 10.01 -0.89 -19.08
CA ILE A 108 11.34 -1.16 -19.66
C ILE A 108 11.89 -2.49 -19.15
N ALA A 109 11.79 -2.76 -17.85
CA ALA A 109 12.26 -4.02 -17.27
C ALA A 109 11.49 -5.22 -17.83
N LYS A 110 10.17 -5.08 -18.00
CA LYS A 110 9.32 -6.11 -18.58
C LYS A 110 9.65 -6.37 -20.04
N ALA A 111 9.80 -5.33 -20.86
CA ALA A 111 10.17 -5.46 -22.27
C ALA A 111 11.55 -6.10 -22.47
N ARG A 112 12.51 -5.82 -21.56
CA ARG A 112 13.82 -6.49 -21.56
C ARG A 112 13.72 -7.98 -21.23
N ALA A 113 12.92 -8.33 -20.22
CA ALA A 113 12.72 -9.74 -19.86
C ALA A 113 12.04 -10.53 -20.99
N GLU A 114 11.05 -9.94 -21.67
CA GLU A 114 10.38 -10.56 -22.83
C GLU A 114 11.32 -10.71 -24.04
N ALA A 115 12.24 -9.76 -24.25
CA ALA A 115 13.23 -9.86 -25.32
C ALA A 115 14.27 -10.94 -25.05
N ASP A 116 14.74 -11.07 -23.81
CA ASP A 116 15.67 -12.13 -23.41
C ASP A 116 15.02 -13.52 -23.50
N GLU A 117 13.73 -13.65 -23.13
CA GLU A 117 12.99 -14.92 -23.26
C GLU A 117 12.77 -15.33 -24.72
N ALA A 118 12.62 -14.38 -25.64
CA ALA A 118 12.43 -14.66 -27.06
C ALA A 118 13.71 -15.08 -27.80
N ASP A 119 14.90 -14.79 -27.25
CA ASP A 119 16.19 -15.19 -27.83
C ASP A 119 16.63 -16.61 -27.37
N ASP A 120 15.99 -17.15 -26.32
CA ASP A 120 16.23 -18.51 -25.79
C ASP A 120 15.28 -19.59 -26.39
N GLU A 121 14.29 -19.20 -27.21
CA GLU A 121 13.40 -20.11 -27.99
C GLU A 121 13.83 -20.25 -29.47
#